data_AF-A0A174GVS3-F1
#
_entry.id   AF-A0A174GVS3-F1
#
_cell.length_a   1.000
_cell.length_b   1.000
_cell.length_c   1.000
_cell.angle_alpha   90.00
_cell.angle_beta   90.00
_cell.angle_gamma   90.00
#
_symmetry.space_group_name_H-M   'P 1'
#
loop_
_entity.id
_entity.type
_entity.pdbx_description
1 polymer ?
#
loop_
_entity_poly.entity_id
_entity_poly.type
_entity_poly.pdbx_seq_one_letter_code
_entity_poly.pdbx_strand_id
1 'polypeptide(L)'
;MRKKFFLFNLILTILLTINSNLVYSEPIESEEGESKENSEGEPYRRLEDVKKELKEERHKVDQQRLDDIRKKEEEKKANEIENGENMPEKTTEEKKQNDNKKENESIPKLIVRLRGKHSTKYLCSYNFTITNENTESELAGSNYDDYKVLLKKSSLKVRPGELINFEFSEKPKKIRAYIWDDEITELEMTRGSIRVPNYDKKIVVGIEGTYKNGKILYAVVLDIRG
;
A
#
# COMPACT_ATOMS: atom_id res chain seq x y z
N MET A 1 43.72 -24.42 0.27
CA MET A 1 43.93 -23.21 -0.57
C MET A 1 43.18 -23.23 -1.91
N ARG A 2 43.10 -24.36 -2.64
CA ARG A 2 42.42 -24.44 -3.95
C ARG A 2 40.95 -23.97 -3.99
N LYS A 3 40.12 -24.33 -3.00
CA LYS A 3 38.69 -23.93 -2.97
C LYS A 3 38.45 -22.43 -2.81
N LYS A 4 39.32 -21.71 -2.08
CA LYS A 4 39.23 -20.24 -1.93
C LYS A 4 39.63 -19.50 -3.22
N PHE A 5 40.57 -20.07 -3.98
CA PHE A 5 41.00 -19.53 -5.27
C PHE A 5 39.91 -19.67 -6.34
N PHE A 6 39.18 -20.79 -6.35
CA PHE A 6 38.03 -20.98 -7.24
C PHE A 6 36.87 -20.01 -6.95
N LEU A 7 36.57 -19.78 -5.67
CA LEU A 7 35.50 -18.86 -5.28
C LEU A 7 35.85 -17.41 -5.66
N PHE A 8 37.11 -17.02 -5.50
CA PHE A 8 37.58 -15.69 -5.88
C PHE A 8 37.52 -15.49 -7.41
N ASN A 9 37.95 -16.47 -8.19
CA ASN A 9 37.86 -16.40 -9.65
C ASN A 9 36.41 -16.35 -10.14
N LEU A 10 35.49 -17.08 -9.50
CA LEU A 10 34.06 -17.04 -9.84
C LEU A 10 33.46 -15.64 -9.60
N ILE A 11 33.76 -15.03 -8.45
CA ILE A 11 33.31 -13.67 -8.13
C ILE A 11 33.89 -12.65 -9.11
N LEU A 12 35.17 -12.79 -9.47
CA LEU A 12 35.84 -11.91 -10.42
C LEU A 12 35.20 -11.99 -11.82
N THR A 13 34.86 -13.20 -12.29
CA THR A 13 34.16 -13.38 -13.57
C THR A 13 32.76 -12.78 -13.57
N ILE A 14 32.02 -12.87 -12.47
CA ILE A 14 30.68 -12.27 -12.35
C ILE A 14 30.77 -10.73 -12.36
N LEU A 15 31.79 -10.15 -11.70
CA LEU A 15 31.98 -8.69 -11.70
C LEU A 15 32.39 -8.15 -13.09
N LEU A 16 33.24 -8.89 -13.82
CA LEU A 16 33.63 -8.53 -15.19
C LEU A 16 32.43 -8.56 -16.15
N THR A 17 31.55 -9.56 -16.06
CA THR A 17 30.37 -9.67 -16.94
C THR A 17 29.29 -8.64 -16.63
N ILE A 18 29.16 -8.20 -15.38
CA ILE A 18 28.24 -7.12 -14.99
C ILE A 18 28.75 -5.76 -15.51
N ASN A 19 30.06 -5.51 -15.43
CA ASN A 19 30.64 -4.24 -15.90
C ASN A 19 30.69 -4.12 -17.43
N SER A 20 30.82 -5.22 -18.19
CA SER A 20 30.81 -5.17 -19.66
C SER A 20 29.43 -4.92 -20.28
N ASN A 21 28.34 -5.04 -19.51
CA ASN A 21 26.97 -4.76 -19.98
C ASN A 21 26.47 -3.34 -19.63
N LEU A 22 27.33 -2.50 -19.04
CA LEU A 22 27.06 -1.08 -18.78
C LEU A 22 27.96 -0.20 -19.66
N VAL A 23 27.99 -0.49 -20.95
CA VAL A 23 28.41 0.51 -21.94
C VAL A 23 27.20 1.40 -22.18
N TYR A 24 27.21 2.56 -21.53
CA TYR A 24 26.44 3.71 -22.00
C TYR A 24 26.90 3.99 -23.43
N SER A 25 26.05 3.69 -24.41
CA SER A 25 26.21 4.21 -25.75
C SER A 25 26.02 5.73 -25.69
N GLU A 26 27.12 6.48 -25.78
CA GLU A 26 27.09 7.90 -26.13
C GLU A 26 26.33 8.10 -27.44
N PRO A 27 25.59 9.21 -27.61
CA PRO A 27 24.97 9.52 -28.88
C PRO A 27 26.08 9.77 -29.91
N ILE A 28 26.06 9.00 -30.99
CA ILE A 28 26.91 9.26 -32.16
C ILE A 28 26.51 10.64 -32.69
N GLU A 29 27.42 11.61 -32.59
CA GLU A 29 27.36 12.82 -33.41
C GLU A 29 27.53 12.40 -34.87
N SER A 30 26.44 12.34 -35.62
CA SER A 30 26.51 12.16 -37.07
C SER A 30 26.65 13.54 -37.71
N GLU A 31 27.86 13.81 -38.20
CA GLU A 31 28.16 14.84 -39.19
C GLU A 31 27.24 14.72 -40.42
N GLU A 32 26.98 15.88 -41.02
CA GLU A 32 26.25 16.10 -42.26
C GLU A 32 26.74 15.19 -43.40
N GLY A 33 25.83 14.56 -44.13
CA GLY A 33 26.18 13.80 -45.34
C GLY A 33 24.96 13.21 -46.06
N GLU A 34 24.78 13.64 -47.31
CA GLU A 34 23.62 13.42 -48.18
C GLU A 34 23.26 11.94 -48.51
N SER A 35 21.94 11.75 -48.62
CA SER A 35 21.16 10.83 -49.49
C SER A 35 21.81 9.56 -50.07
N LYS A 36 21.13 8.43 -49.88
CA LYS A 36 20.83 7.47 -50.97
C LYS A 36 19.61 6.60 -50.69
N GLU A 37 18.88 6.40 -51.77
CA GLU A 37 17.54 5.84 -51.98
C GLU A 37 17.32 4.35 -51.61
N ASN A 38 16.05 4.10 -51.27
CA ASN A 38 15.22 2.92 -51.62
C ASN A 38 15.58 1.56 -51.00
N SER A 39 15.01 1.30 -49.82
CA SER A 39 14.18 0.09 -49.66
C SER A 39 12.75 0.54 -49.39
N GLU A 40 11.79 0.09 -50.20
CA GLU A 40 10.35 0.27 -49.96
C GLU A 40 9.98 -0.40 -48.62
N GLY A 41 10.20 0.31 -47.51
CA GLY A 41 9.65 -0.03 -46.21
C GLY A 41 8.20 0.43 -46.19
N GLU A 42 7.29 -0.45 -45.77
CA GLU A 42 5.86 -0.13 -45.64
C GLU A 42 5.66 1.26 -45.01
N PRO A 43 4.70 2.06 -45.51
CA PRO A 43 4.49 3.40 -44.97
C PRO A 43 4.22 3.30 -43.48
N TYR A 44 5.00 4.04 -42.68
CA TYR A 44 4.82 4.10 -41.23
C TYR A 44 3.34 4.29 -40.88
N ARG A 45 2.78 3.39 -40.06
CA ARG A 45 1.38 3.45 -39.63
C ARG A 45 1.12 4.81 -38.98
N ARG A 46 0.05 5.49 -39.41
CA ARG A 46 -0.33 6.78 -38.82
C ARG A 46 -0.66 6.59 -37.34
N LEU A 47 -0.30 7.57 -36.51
CA LEU A 47 -0.50 7.52 -35.07
C LEU A 47 -1.96 7.29 -34.68
N GLU A 48 -2.89 7.76 -35.50
CA GLU A 48 -4.32 7.57 -35.34
C GLU A 48 -4.73 6.10 -35.52
N ASP A 49 -4.13 5.41 -36.49
CA ASP A 49 -4.39 4.00 -36.79
C ASP A 49 -3.86 3.12 -35.64
N VAL A 50 -2.66 3.42 -35.13
CA VAL A 50 -2.07 2.72 -33.97
C VAL A 50 -2.91 2.93 -32.71
N LYS A 51 -3.43 4.13 -32.47
CA LYS A 51 -4.32 4.40 -31.34
C LYS A 51 -5.64 3.65 -31.46
N LYS A 52 -6.20 3.55 -32.67
CA LYS A 52 -7.44 2.82 -32.92
C LYS A 52 -7.22 1.32 -32.71
N GLU A 53 -6.13 0.77 -33.24
CA GLU A 53 -5.75 -0.63 -33.07
C GLU A 53 -5.54 -1.00 -31.60
N LEU A 54 -4.81 -0.18 -30.82
CA LEU A 54 -4.63 -0.40 -29.38
C LEU A 54 -5.94 -0.34 -28.59
N LYS A 55 -6.88 0.51 -29.02
CA LYS A 55 -8.20 0.60 -28.38
C LYS A 55 -9.05 -0.64 -28.71
N GLU A 56 -8.97 -1.14 -29.94
CA GLU A 56 -9.62 -2.38 -30.36
C GLU A 56 -9.00 -3.61 -29.69
N GLU A 57 -7.68 -3.67 -29.53
CA GLU A 57 -7.00 -4.73 -28.78
C GLU A 57 -7.40 -4.73 -27.30
N ARG A 58 -7.47 -3.55 -26.66
CA ARG A 58 -7.99 -3.45 -25.27
C ARG A 58 -9.41 -3.98 -25.18
N HIS A 59 -10.27 -3.62 -26.12
CA HIS A 59 -11.65 -4.11 -26.14
C HIS A 59 -11.71 -5.64 -26.32
N LYS A 60 -10.87 -6.22 -27.18
CA LYS A 60 -10.78 -7.68 -27.36
C LYS A 60 -10.30 -8.37 -26.09
N VAL A 61 -9.30 -7.83 -25.41
CA VAL A 61 -8.78 -8.37 -24.14
C VAL A 61 -9.82 -8.30 -23.04
N ASP A 62 -10.54 -7.19 -22.92
CA ASP A 62 -11.60 -7.05 -21.92
C ASP A 62 -12.79 -7.97 -22.23
N GLN A 63 -13.16 -8.13 -23.51
CA GLN A 63 -14.17 -9.09 -23.92
C GLN A 63 -13.76 -10.54 -23.59
N GLN A 64 -12.51 -10.91 -23.88
CA GLN A 64 -11.98 -12.24 -23.56
C GLN A 64 -11.97 -12.51 -22.06
N ARG A 65 -11.64 -11.51 -21.22
CA ARG A 65 -11.74 -11.62 -19.76
C ARG A 65 -13.18 -11.83 -19.29
N LEU A 66 -14.14 -11.12 -19.90
CA LEU A 66 -15.56 -11.29 -19.58
C LEU A 66 -16.07 -12.67 -19.97
N ASP A 67 -15.64 -13.18 -21.13
CA ASP A 67 -16.01 -14.52 -21.60
C ASP A 67 -15.36 -15.61 -20.72
N ASP A 68 -14.11 -15.44 -20.27
CA ASP A 68 -13.44 -16.32 -19.31
C ASP A 68 -14.14 -16.33 -17.94
N ILE A 69 -14.63 -15.16 -17.48
CA ILE A 69 -15.42 -15.06 -16.25
C ILE A 69 -16.74 -15.81 -16.43
N ARG A 70 -17.45 -15.58 -17.55
CA ARG A 70 -18.73 -16.24 -17.83
C ARG A 70 -18.57 -17.76 -17.92
N LYS A 71 -17.50 -18.24 -18.59
CA LYS A 71 -17.18 -19.67 -18.66
C LYS A 71 -16.89 -20.27 -17.29
N LYS A 72 -16.12 -19.57 -16.44
CA LYS A 72 -15.87 -20.00 -15.05
C LYS A 72 -17.15 -19.99 -14.19
N GLU A 73 -18.08 -19.07 -14.44
CA GLU A 73 -19.39 -19.07 -13.78
C GLU A 73 -20.27 -20.23 -14.26
N GLU A 74 -20.26 -20.55 -15.55
CA GLU A 74 -20.98 -21.71 -16.09
C GLU A 74 -20.40 -23.03 -15.57
N GLU A 75 -19.07 -23.16 -15.48
CA GLU A 75 -18.41 -24.33 -14.87
C GLU A 75 -18.74 -24.45 -13.37
N LYS A 76 -18.82 -23.34 -12.63
CA LYS A 76 -19.28 -23.34 -11.24
C LYS A 76 -20.74 -23.76 -11.11
N LYS A 77 -21.62 -23.24 -11.97
CA LYS A 77 -23.05 -23.62 -11.99
C LYS A 77 -23.25 -25.08 -12.36
N ALA A 78 -22.47 -25.61 -13.31
CA ALA A 78 -22.51 -27.03 -13.67
C ALA A 78 -22.08 -27.93 -12.50
N ASN A 79 -21.02 -27.56 -11.77
CA ASN A 79 -20.57 -28.28 -10.58
C ASN A 79 -21.55 -28.17 -9.38
N GLU A 80 -22.35 -27.11 -9.31
CA GLU A 80 -23.41 -26.95 -8.31
C GLU A 80 -24.66 -27.78 -8.64
N ILE A 81 -25.00 -27.97 -9.94
CA ILE A 81 -26.15 -28.78 -10.37
C ILE A 81 -25.91 -30.29 -10.14
N GLU A 82 -24.66 -30.76 -10.25
CA GLU A 82 -24.32 -32.17 -9.99
C GLU A 82 -24.46 -32.57 -8.49
N ASN A 83 -24.58 -31.59 -7.57
CA ASN A 83 -24.51 -31.81 -6.12
C ASN A 83 -25.74 -31.37 -5.31
N GLY A 84 -26.92 -31.13 -5.92
CA GLY A 84 -28.08 -30.77 -5.09
C GLY A 84 -29.42 -30.63 -5.78
N GLU A 85 -30.14 -31.75 -5.98
CA GLU A 85 -31.60 -31.73 -6.04
C GLU A 85 -32.18 -31.39 -4.67
N ASN A 86 -32.76 -30.19 -4.53
CA ASN A 86 -34.12 -29.94 -4.02
C ASN A 86 -34.25 -28.50 -3.48
N MET A 87 -34.99 -27.67 -4.22
CA MET A 87 -35.68 -26.46 -3.76
C MET A 87 -37.18 -26.78 -3.62
N PRO A 88 -37.96 -26.10 -2.75
CA PRO A 88 -38.57 -24.78 -3.08
C PRO A 88 -38.74 -23.87 -1.83
N GLU A 89 -39.13 -22.60 -1.82
CA GLU A 89 -39.25 -21.47 -2.76
C GLU A 89 -39.28 -20.17 -1.91
N LYS A 90 -38.67 -19.10 -2.42
CA LYS A 90 -38.95 -17.65 -2.29
C LYS A 90 -39.37 -17.00 -0.95
N THR A 91 -38.59 -15.99 -0.55
CA THR A 91 -38.99 -14.58 -0.72
C THR A 91 -37.78 -13.66 -0.88
N THR A 92 -37.97 -12.66 -1.73
CA THR A 92 -37.03 -11.70 -2.30
C THR A 92 -36.48 -10.73 -1.24
N GLU A 93 -35.16 -10.64 -1.09
CA GLU A 93 -34.45 -9.41 -0.74
C GLU A 93 -32.95 -9.57 -1.02
N GLU A 94 -32.37 -8.55 -1.63
CA GLU A 94 -31.04 -8.50 -2.23
C GLU A 94 -29.91 -8.97 -1.28
N LYS A 95 -29.20 -10.03 -1.66
CA LYS A 95 -27.94 -10.48 -1.03
C LYS A 95 -26.78 -10.13 -1.96
N LYS A 96 -25.92 -9.21 -1.53
CA LYS A 96 -24.62 -9.49 -0.88
C LYS A 96 -23.73 -10.41 -1.72
N GLN A 97 -22.76 -9.82 -2.42
CA GLN A 97 -21.52 -10.51 -2.70
C GLN A 97 -20.79 -10.73 -1.37
N ASN A 98 -20.86 -11.97 -0.91
CA ASN A 98 -19.99 -12.54 0.11
C ASN A 98 -18.56 -12.65 -0.44
N ASP A 99 -17.70 -11.71 -0.07
CA ASP A 99 -16.30 -12.03 0.19
C ASP A 99 -16.22 -12.54 1.63
N ASN A 100 -16.31 -13.86 1.81
CA ASN A 100 -16.13 -14.49 3.11
C ASN A 100 -14.66 -14.38 3.55
N LYS A 101 -14.34 -13.29 4.25
CA LYS A 101 -13.11 -13.19 5.05
C LYS A 101 -13.42 -12.68 6.46
N LYS A 102 -14.14 -13.52 7.22
CA LYS A 102 -14.46 -13.38 8.65
C LYS A 102 -15.25 -12.11 8.98
N GLU A 103 -16.22 -12.25 9.87
CA GLU A 103 -16.70 -11.13 10.69
C GLU A 103 -15.54 -10.63 11.54
N ASN A 104 -14.60 -9.90 10.94
CA ASN A 104 -13.59 -9.16 11.67
C ASN A 104 -14.32 -7.94 12.20
N GLU A 105 -14.38 -7.78 13.52
CA GLU A 105 -14.69 -6.50 14.15
C GLU A 105 -14.01 -5.39 13.34
N SER A 106 -14.81 -4.48 12.79
CA SER A 106 -14.33 -3.43 11.88
C SER A 106 -13.36 -2.53 12.63
N ILE A 107 -12.08 -2.88 12.63
CA ILE A 107 -11.01 -2.12 13.27
C ILE A 107 -11.14 -0.68 12.75
N PRO A 108 -11.34 0.29 13.65
CA PRO A 108 -11.36 1.69 13.23
C PRO A 108 -10.08 2.00 12.43
N LYS A 109 -10.18 2.85 11.42
CA LYS A 109 -9.05 3.29 10.61
C LYS A 109 -8.69 4.71 11.02
N LEU A 110 -7.40 4.98 11.18
CA LEU A 110 -6.88 6.33 11.37
C LEU A 110 -6.45 6.95 10.03
N ILE A 111 -6.92 8.17 9.78
CA ILE A 111 -6.57 9.02 8.65
C ILE A 111 -5.80 10.22 9.19
N VAL A 112 -4.55 10.38 8.75
CA VAL A 112 -3.72 11.52 9.12
C VAL A 112 -3.92 12.64 8.10
N ARG A 113 -4.20 13.85 8.57
CA ARG A 113 -4.41 15.03 7.73
C ARG A 113 -3.42 16.14 8.07
N LEU A 114 -2.74 16.65 7.05
CA LEU A 114 -1.87 17.81 7.13
C LEU A 114 -2.21 18.77 6.00
N ARG A 115 -2.49 20.04 6.33
CA ARG A 115 -2.83 21.10 5.35
C ARG A 115 -3.90 20.67 4.33
N GLY A 116 -4.92 19.93 4.78
CA GLY A 116 -6.01 19.43 3.93
C GLY A 116 -5.72 18.15 3.13
N LYS A 117 -4.49 17.62 3.13
CA LYS A 117 -4.17 16.34 2.46
C LYS A 117 -4.43 15.17 3.40
N HIS A 118 -5.20 14.18 2.95
CA HIS A 118 -5.52 12.97 3.72
C HIS A 118 -4.61 11.82 3.29
N SER A 119 -4.04 11.09 4.24
CA SER A 119 -3.34 9.85 3.92
C SER A 119 -3.24 8.91 5.11
N THR A 120 -3.52 7.64 4.85
CA THR A 120 -3.21 6.53 5.77
C THR A 120 -1.77 6.03 5.60
N LYS A 121 -1.03 6.52 4.59
CA LYS A 121 0.36 6.11 4.30
C LYS A 121 1.33 6.34 5.47
N TYR A 122 1.02 7.31 6.31
CA TYR A 122 1.88 7.71 7.43
C TYR A 122 1.60 6.92 8.71
N LEU A 123 0.59 6.03 8.70
CA LEU A 123 0.39 5.05 9.74
C LEU A 123 1.47 3.97 9.63
N CYS A 124 2.31 3.83 10.65
CA CYS A 124 3.42 2.88 10.62
C CYS A 124 3.08 1.53 11.26
N SER A 125 2.29 1.52 12.33
CA SER A 125 1.77 0.32 12.99
C SER A 125 0.48 0.63 13.74
N TYR A 126 -0.26 -0.42 14.09
CA TYR A 126 -1.39 -0.34 15.02
C TYR A 126 -1.42 -1.58 15.92
N ASN A 127 -1.89 -1.38 17.14
CA ASN A 127 -2.26 -2.42 18.09
C ASN A 127 -3.71 -2.18 18.54
N PHE A 128 -4.58 -3.16 18.33
CA PHE A 128 -5.98 -3.11 18.73
C PHE A 128 -6.25 -4.14 19.82
N THR A 129 -6.71 -3.65 20.97
CA THR A 129 -7.01 -4.46 22.14
C THR A 129 -8.50 -4.38 22.41
N ILE A 130 -9.16 -5.54 22.40
CA ILE A 130 -10.60 -5.68 22.65
C ILE A 130 -10.77 -6.26 24.04
N THR A 131 -11.44 -5.51 24.90
CA THR A 131 -11.69 -5.88 26.29
C THR A 131 -13.16 -6.26 26.43
N ASN A 132 -13.44 -7.53 26.64
CA ASN A 132 -14.77 -8.04 26.98
C ASN A 132 -14.77 -8.62 28.40
N GLU A 133 -15.94 -8.84 29.00
CA GLU A 133 -16.07 -9.15 30.44
C GLU A 133 -15.18 -10.28 30.95
N ASN A 134 -14.76 -11.23 30.10
CA ASN A 134 -13.91 -12.37 30.47
C ASN A 134 -12.71 -12.64 29.53
N THR A 135 -12.49 -11.83 28.50
CA THR A 135 -11.43 -12.08 27.50
C THR A 135 -10.86 -10.78 26.94
N GLU A 136 -9.52 -10.69 26.90
CA GLU A 136 -8.79 -9.68 26.15
C GLU A 136 -8.27 -10.31 24.86
N SER A 137 -8.52 -9.67 23.73
CA SER A 137 -7.97 -10.12 22.45
C SER A 137 -7.19 -8.99 21.81
N GLU A 138 -5.98 -9.31 21.36
CA GLU A 138 -5.06 -8.36 20.75
C GLU A 138 -4.87 -8.66 19.28
N LEU A 139 -4.96 -7.62 18.46
CA LEU A 139 -4.76 -7.68 17.03
C LEU A 139 -3.81 -6.57 16.60
N ALA A 140 -2.62 -6.97 16.15
CA ALA A 140 -1.59 -6.05 15.68
C ALA A 140 -1.40 -6.16 14.16
N GLY A 141 -1.29 -5.00 13.49
CA GLY A 141 -0.98 -4.95 12.06
C GLY A 141 0.50 -5.07 11.71
N SER A 142 1.38 -4.91 12.72
CA SER A 142 2.85 -5.00 12.61
C SER A 142 3.47 -4.89 14.02
N ASN A 143 4.81 -4.99 14.14
CA ASN A 143 5.52 -4.78 15.40
C ASN A 143 5.34 -3.32 15.89
N TYR A 144 4.54 -3.13 16.94
CA TYR A 144 4.21 -1.86 17.55
C TYR A 144 5.21 -1.46 18.66
N ASP A 145 5.79 -2.43 19.35
CA ASP A 145 6.51 -2.17 20.62
C ASP A 145 7.94 -1.65 20.41
N ASP A 146 8.53 -1.85 19.23
CA ASP A 146 9.90 -1.42 18.95
C ASP A 146 9.95 -0.02 18.31
N TYR A 147 10.15 1.00 19.15
CA TYR A 147 10.33 2.40 18.74
C TYR A 147 11.39 2.58 17.63
N LYS A 148 12.54 1.89 17.72
CA LYS A 148 13.63 2.01 16.75
C LYS A 148 13.24 1.41 15.40
N VAL A 149 12.41 0.37 15.39
CA VAL A 149 11.83 -0.19 14.17
C VAL A 149 10.79 0.77 13.58
N LEU A 150 9.94 1.38 14.40
CA LEU A 150 8.93 2.34 13.94
C LEU A 150 9.58 3.57 13.29
N LEU A 151 10.64 4.13 13.85
CA LEU A 151 11.35 5.28 13.27
C LEU A 151 11.89 5.06 11.84
N LYS A 152 12.12 3.80 11.44
CA LYS A 152 12.59 3.44 10.09
C LYS A 152 11.45 3.41 9.06
N LYS A 153 10.20 3.49 9.48
CA LYS A 153 9.02 3.46 8.60
C LYS A 153 8.82 4.80 7.88
N SER A 154 7.89 4.79 6.93
CA SER A 154 7.45 6.00 6.22
C SER A 154 7.03 7.08 7.22
N SER A 155 7.55 8.29 7.03
CA SER A 155 7.30 9.41 7.93
C SER A 155 6.60 10.56 7.23
N LEU A 156 5.77 11.27 7.98
CA LEU A 156 5.17 12.53 7.56
C LEU A 156 6.17 13.67 7.81
N LYS A 157 6.58 14.37 6.75
CA LYS A 157 7.46 15.53 6.88
C LYS A 157 6.67 16.75 7.33
N VAL A 158 7.08 17.35 8.44
CA VAL A 158 6.39 18.49 9.07
C VAL A 158 7.39 19.50 9.63
N ARG A 159 6.90 20.70 9.97
CA ARG A 159 7.65 21.73 10.69
C ARG A 159 7.08 21.94 12.09
N PRO A 160 7.90 22.42 13.05
CA PRO A 160 7.42 22.86 14.35
C PRO A 160 6.23 23.82 14.24
N GLY A 161 5.23 23.63 15.11
CA GLY A 161 4.04 24.48 15.17
C GLY A 161 2.95 24.20 14.14
N GLU A 162 3.18 23.31 13.16
CA GLU A 162 2.12 22.89 12.25
C GLU A 162 0.98 22.15 12.95
N LEU A 163 -0.23 22.21 12.40
CA LEU A 163 -1.38 21.49 12.92
C LEU A 163 -1.60 20.20 12.12
N ILE A 164 -1.58 19.06 12.81
CA ILE A 164 -1.94 17.75 12.25
C ILE A 164 -3.29 17.36 12.82
N ASN A 165 -4.23 16.95 11.96
CA ASN A 165 -5.53 16.44 12.36
C ASN A 165 -5.59 14.91 12.19
N PHE A 166 -6.07 14.22 13.21
CA PHE A 166 -6.25 12.78 13.24
C PHE A 166 -7.74 12.46 13.16
N GLU A 167 -8.16 11.85 12.06
CA GLU A 167 -9.54 11.45 11.86
C GLU A 167 -9.68 9.94 11.93
N PHE A 168 -10.74 9.48 12.58
CA PHE A 168 -11.01 8.06 12.77
C PHE A 168 -12.28 7.70 11.98
N SER A 169 -12.27 6.54 11.31
CA SER A 169 -13.45 6.06 10.59
C SER A 169 -14.66 5.88 11.51
N GLU A 170 -14.40 5.46 12.74
CA GLU A 170 -15.36 5.47 13.85
C GLU A 170 -14.85 6.41 14.93
N LYS A 171 -15.72 7.32 15.40
CA LYS A 171 -15.34 8.32 16.40
C LYS A 171 -15.12 7.65 17.77
N PRO A 172 -13.91 7.71 18.34
CA PRO A 172 -13.66 7.20 19.69
C PRO A 172 -14.32 8.07 20.76
N LYS A 173 -14.60 7.49 21.92
CA LYS A 173 -15.13 8.20 23.11
C LYS A 173 -14.09 9.12 23.72
N LYS A 174 -12.82 8.71 23.70
CA LYS A 174 -11.67 9.46 24.19
C LYS A 174 -10.49 9.28 23.24
N ILE A 175 -9.76 10.36 23.01
CA ILE A 175 -8.54 10.35 22.20
C ILE A 175 -7.41 10.89 23.06
N ARG A 176 -6.24 10.28 22.94
CA ARG A 176 -4.98 10.82 23.46
C ARG A 176 -3.91 10.73 22.40
N ALA A 177 -2.96 11.66 22.47
CA ALA A 177 -1.74 11.61 21.68
C ALA A 177 -0.57 11.73 22.63
N TYR A 178 0.52 11.04 22.32
CA TYR A 178 1.73 11.12 23.11
C TYR A 178 2.94 10.83 22.23
N ILE A 179 4.09 11.35 22.63
CA ILE A 179 5.36 10.96 22.03
C ILE A 179 5.72 9.60 22.62
N TRP A 180 5.92 8.64 21.73
CA TRP A 180 6.41 7.32 22.11
C TRP A 180 7.93 7.37 22.01
N ASP A 181 8.64 7.32 23.14
CA ASP A 181 10.07 7.00 23.21
C ASP A 181 10.35 6.15 24.45
N ASP A 182 11.46 6.36 25.17
CA ASP A 182 11.75 5.67 26.44
C ASP A 182 10.83 6.19 27.57
N GLU A 183 10.30 7.42 27.45
CA GLU A 183 9.33 8.04 28.35
C GLU A 183 8.05 8.44 27.60
N ILE A 184 6.88 8.25 28.20
CA ILE A 184 5.62 8.66 27.58
C ILE A 184 5.36 10.13 27.90
N THR A 185 5.48 10.98 26.88
CA THR A 185 5.14 12.41 26.98
C THR A 185 3.78 12.68 26.33
N GLU A 186 2.75 12.99 27.11
CA GLU A 186 1.41 13.31 26.59
C GLU A 186 1.42 14.64 25.82
N LEU A 187 0.77 14.64 24.66
CA LEU A 187 0.61 15.80 23.79
C LEU A 187 -0.79 16.38 23.97
N GLU A 188 -0.87 17.71 24.05
CA GLU A 188 -2.15 18.40 24.09
C GLU A 188 -2.91 18.20 22.78
N MET A 189 -4.14 17.71 22.88
CA MET A 189 -5.04 17.52 21.75
C MET A 189 -6.21 18.49 21.81
N THR A 190 -6.46 19.19 20.71
CA THR A 190 -7.67 19.99 20.52
C THR A 190 -8.47 19.41 19.36
N ARG A 191 -9.67 18.88 19.63
CA ARG A 191 -10.60 18.33 18.62
C ARG A 191 -9.95 17.26 17.70
N GLY A 192 -9.11 16.39 18.25
CA GLY A 192 -8.42 15.35 17.47
C GLY A 192 -7.21 15.86 16.68
N SER A 193 -6.79 17.11 16.89
CA SER A 193 -5.58 17.68 16.30
C SER A 193 -4.49 17.92 17.34
N ILE A 194 -3.23 17.80 16.92
CA ILE A 194 -2.05 18.20 17.69
C ILE A 194 -1.32 19.33 16.99
N ARG A 195 -0.67 20.17 17.79
CA ARG A 195 0.39 21.06 17.29
C ARG A 195 1.71 20.29 17.30
N VAL A 196 2.42 20.32 16.18
CA VAL A 196 3.72 19.65 16.05
C VAL A 196 4.69 20.25 17.07
N PRO A 197 5.30 19.43 17.94
CA PRO A 197 6.22 19.91 18.96
C PRO A 197 7.50 20.49 18.36
N ASN A 198 8.17 21.36 19.11
CA ASN A 198 9.39 22.03 18.66
C ASN A 198 10.62 21.12 18.82
N TYR A 199 10.78 20.20 17.86
CA TYR A 199 11.96 19.35 17.74
C TYR A 199 12.56 19.46 16.34
N ASP A 200 13.83 19.07 16.22
CA ASP A 200 14.52 18.87 14.94
C ASP A 200 15.01 17.42 14.82
N LYS A 201 14.05 16.48 14.88
CA LYS A 201 14.30 15.04 14.79
C LYS A 201 13.07 14.27 14.31
N LYS A 202 13.28 13.03 13.90
CA LYS A 202 12.18 12.07 13.74
C LYS A 202 11.66 11.61 15.09
N ILE A 203 10.34 11.52 15.22
CA ILE A 203 9.64 11.01 16.41
C ILE A 203 8.52 10.06 16.00
N VAL A 204 8.08 9.23 16.95
CA VAL A 204 6.85 8.45 16.83
C VAL A 204 5.80 9.09 17.74
N VAL A 205 4.63 9.35 17.18
CA VAL A 205 3.46 9.79 17.93
C VAL A 205 2.51 8.61 18.04
N GLY A 206 2.26 8.18 19.28
CA GLY A 206 1.21 7.25 19.64
C GLY A 206 -0.12 7.98 19.70
N ILE A 207 -1.13 7.46 18.99
CA ILE A 207 -2.50 7.97 19.00
C ILE A 207 -3.40 6.87 19.56
N GLU A 208 -3.92 7.08 20.75
CA GLU A 208 -4.85 6.15 21.43
C GLU A 208 -6.30 6.60 21.20
N GLY A 209 -7.11 5.71 20.63
CA GLY A 209 -8.56 5.85 20.57
C GLY A 209 -9.23 4.84 21.52
N THR A 210 -10.01 5.32 22.48
CA THR A 210 -10.83 4.45 23.35
C THR A 210 -12.24 4.31 22.79
N TYR A 211 -12.69 3.07 22.62
CA TYR A 211 -13.98 2.68 22.06
C TYR A 211 -14.84 1.97 23.11
N LYS A 212 -16.06 1.57 22.74
CA LYS A 212 -16.95 0.85 23.67
C LYS A 212 -16.37 -0.51 24.09
N ASN A 213 -15.72 -1.21 23.14
CA ASN A 213 -15.31 -2.60 23.32
C ASN A 213 -13.79 -2.76 23.50
N GLY A 214 -13.05 -1.66 23.68
CA GLY A 214 -11.60 -1.73 23.76
C GLY A 214 -10.88 -0.44 23.38
N LYS A 215 -9.60 -0.55 23.10
CA LYS A 215 -8.71 0.55 22.72
C LYS A 215 -7.91 0.18 21.50
N ILE A 216 -7.67 1.15 20.64
CA ILE A 216 -6.73 1.02 19.53
C ILE A 216 -5.65 2.07 19.67
N LEU A 217 -4.42 1.63 19.44
CA LEU A 217 -3.24 2.47 19.42
C LEU A 217 -2.67 2.47 18.02
N TYR A 218 -2.47 3.65 17.47
CA TYR A 218 -1.82 3.85 16.20
C TYR A 218 -0.47 4.51 16.43
N ALA A 219 0.54 4.10 15.67
CA ALA A 219 1.81 4.80 15.63
C ALA A 219 1.92 5.59 14.32
N VAL A 220 2.29 6.85 14.42
CA VAL A 220 2.54 7.74 13.28
C VAL A 220 3.95 8.30 13.41
N VAL A 221 4.77 8.16 12.38
CA VAL A 221 6.13 8.71 12.38
C VAL A 221 6.12 10.11 11.81
N LEU A 222 6.64 11.07 12.56
CA LEU A 222 6.85 12.45 12.11
C LEU A 222 8.34 12.68 11.86
N ASP A 223 8.67 13.33 10.75
CA ASP A 223 10.00 13.84 10.42
C ASP A 223 9.93 15.36 10.53
N ILE A 224 10.21 15.87 11.74
CA ILE A 224 10.10 17.28 12.08
C ILE A 224 11.41 17.96 11.70
N ARG A 225 11.31 19.01 10.88
CA ARG A 225 12.47 19.79 10.40
C ARG A 225 12.22 21.28 10.64
N GLY A 226 13.18 21.93 11.31
CA GLY A 226 13.20 23.37 11.54
C GLY A 226 13.46 24.18 10.28
#